data_AF-A0A4P8WJH4-F1
#
_entry.id   AF-A0A4P8WJH4-F1
#
_cell.length_a   1.000
_cell.length_b   1.000
_cell.length_c   1.000
_cell.angle_alpha   90.00
_cell.angle_beta   90.00
_cell.angle_gamma   90.00
#
_symmetry.space_group_name_H-M   'P 1'
#
loop_
_entity.id
_entity.type
_entity.pdbx_description
1 polymer ?
#
loop_
_entity_poly.entity_id
_entity_poly.type
_entity_poly.pdbx_seq_one_letter_code
_entity_poly.pdbx_strand_id
1 'polypeptide(L)' 'MNGVLNETTNKIHKHESGRSDFQTTCGATAHIAHEHLRVIPVEQAVSDGDANRCGRCFADDGSY' A
#
# COMPACT_ATOMS: atom_id res chain seq x y z
N MET A 1 -10.79 -0.63 -3.09
CA MET A 1 -9.49 -0.58 -3.83
C MET A 1 -8.44 -1.41 -3.10
N ASN A 2 -7.59 -2.17 -3.80
CA ASN A 2 -6.52 -2.96 -3.16
C ASN A 2 -5.25 -2.14 -2.93
N GLY A 3 -4.63 -2.36 -1.76
CA GLY A 3 -3.34 -1.81 -1.40
C GLY A 3 -2.37 -2.92 -1.01
N VAL A 4 -1.08 -2.63 -1.09
CA VAL A 4 -0.02 -3.49 -0.58
C VAL A 4 0.39 -2.92 0.77
N LEU A 5 0.05 -3.64 1.84
CA LEU A 5 0.56 -3.39 3.17
C LEU A 5 2.00 -3.86 3.26
N ASN A 6 2.90 -2.93 3.53
CA ASN A 6 4.26 -3.20 3.95
C ASN A 6 4.25 -3.35 5.47
N GLU A 7 4.38 -4.60 5.94
CA GLU A 7 4.40 -4.91 7.38
C GLU A 7 5.69 -4.42 8.07
N THR A 8 6.79 -4.27 7.32
CA THR A 8 8.07 -3.73 7.84
C THR A 8 7.96 -2.27 8.27
N THR A 9 7.20 -1.46 7.53
CA THR A 9 7.03 -0.02 7.79
C THR A 9 5.65 0.35 8.29
N ASN A 10 4.76 -0.64 8.34
CA ASN A 10 3.33 -0.51 8.61
C ASN A 10 2.65 0.55 7.73
N LYS A 11 2.94 0.50 6.43
CA LYS A 11 2.40 1.43 5.43
C LYS A 11 1.68 0.72 4.30
N ILE A 12 0.54 1.24 3.91
CA ILE A 12 -0.24 0.79 2.76
C ILE A 12 0.18 1.59 1.54
N HIS A 13 0.48 0.89 0.46
CA HIS A 13 0.82 1.46 -0.83
C HIS A 13 -0.28 1.10 -1.84
N LYS A 14 -0.56 1.99 -2.79
CA LYS A 14 -1.56 1.72 -3.85
C LYS A 14 -1.04 0.59 -4.74
N HIS A 15 -1.78 -0.51 -4.80
CA HIS A 15 -1.46 -1.62 -5.69
C HIS A 15 -1.73 -1.20 -7.13
N GLU A 16 -0.75 -1.40 -8.02
CA GLU A 16 -0.94 -1.13 -9.43
C GLU A 16 -1.61 -2.34 -10.11
N SER A 17 -2.90 -2.21 -10.40
CA SER A 17 -3.67 -3.27 -11.06
C SER A 17 -3.28 -3.32 -12.54
N GLY A 18 -2.21 -4.04 -12.87
CA GLY A 18 -1.68 -4.12 -14.25
C GLY A 18 -0.26 -4.64 -14.40
N ARG A 19 0.51 -4.73 -13.30
CA ARG A 19 1.84 -5.35 -13.28
C ARG A 19 1.90 -6.49 -12.26
N SER A 20 2.92 -7.34 -12.38
CA SER A 20 3.17 -8.50 -11.51
C SER A 20 2.99 -8.18 -10.04
N ASP A 21 2.53 -9.21 -9.32
CA ASP A 21 2.09 -9.20 -7.94
C ASP A 21 2.95 -8.30 -7.03
N PHE A 22 2.29 -7.47 -6.22
CA PHE A 22 2.88 -6.57 -5.22
C PHE A 22 3.61 -5.32 -5.75
N GLN A 23 3.55 -5.02 -7.04
CA GLN A 23 4.01 -3.72 -7.54
C GLN A 23 3.07 -2.60 -7.10
N THR A 24 3.69 -1.52 -6.64
CA THR A 24 3.01 -0.32 -6.15
C THR A 24 3.48 0.87 -6.94
N THR A 25 2.59 1.85 -7.14
CA THR A 25 2.91 3.06 -7.93
C THR A 25 4.12 3.82 -7.38
N CYS A 26 4.37 3.74 -6.07
CA CYS A 26 5.53 4.37 -5.45
C CYS A 26 6.85 3.58 -5.54
N GLY A 27 6.81 2.30 -5.96
CA GLY A 27 7.99 1.44 -6.03
C GLY A 27 8.61 1.04 -4.68
N ALA A 28 8.09 1.51 -3.55
CA ALA A 28 8.67 1.27 -2.22
C ALA A 28 8.67 -0.22 -1.82
N THR A 29 7.79 -1.02 -2.43
CA THR A 29 7.68 -2.46 -2.20
C THR A 29 8.58 -3.29 -3.11
N ALA A 30 9.29 -2.69 -4.08
CA ALA A 30 10.10 -3.41 -5.06
C ALA A 30 11.32 -4.14 -4.45
N HIS A 31 11.81 -3.68 -3.29
CA HIS A 31 12.93 -4.28 -2.56
C HIS A 31 12.49 -5.05 -1.31
N ILE A 32 11.19 -5.13 -1.04
CA ILE A 32 10.65 -5.80 0.13
C ILE A 32 10.24 -7.22 -0.28
N ALA A 33 10.59 -8.21 0.53
CA ALA A 33 10.19 -9.59 0.28
C ALA A 33 8.67 -9.75 0.34
N HIS A 34 8.10 -10.60 -0.52
CA HIS A 34 6.65 -10.84 -0.57
C HIS A 34 6.08 -11.34 0.77
N GLU A 35 6.89 -11.96 1.63
CA GLU A 35 6.48 -12.39 2.98
C GLU A 35 6.15 -11.22 3.91
N HIS A 36 6.69 -10.03 3.65
CA HIS A 36 6.41 -8.79 4.39
C HIS A 36 5.44 -7.87 3.65
N LEU A 37 4.89 -8.34 2.53
CA LEU A 37 3.96 -7.61 1.68
C LEU A 37 2.63 -8.34 1.62
N ARG A 38 1.57 -7.69 2.09
CA ARG A 38 0.23 -8.26 2.07
C ARG A 38 -0.70 -7.42 1.22
N VAL A 39 -1.31 -8.02 0.21
CA VAL A 39 -2.36 -7.34 -0.55
C VAL A 39 -3.64 -7.37 0.29
N ILE A 40 -4.07 -6.20 0.73
CA ILE A 40 -5.29 -6.03 1.53
C ILE A 40 -6.11 -4.84 1.01
N PRO A 41 -7.42 -4.81 1.24
CA PRO A 41 -8.23 -3.64 0.89
C PRO A 41 -7.74 -2.45 1.71
N VAL A 42 -7.46 -1.32 1.05
CA VAL A 42 -6.99 -0.09 1.74
C VAL A 42 -7.99 0.34 2.81
N GLU A 43 -9.28 0.24 2.49
CA GLU A 43 -10.38 0.58 3.39
C GLU A 43 -10.35 -0.27 4.65
N GLN A 44 -10.14 -1.59 4.51
CA GLN A 44 -10.03 -2.50 5.66
C GLN A 44 -8.79 -2.16 6.51
N ALA A 45 -7.64 -1.94 5.86
CA ALA A 45 -6.37 -1.68 6.53
C ALA A 45 -6.36 -0.35 7.32
N VAL A 46 -7.10 0.65 6.82
CA VAL A 46 -7.25 1.94 7.50
C VAL A 46 -8.34 1.85 8.57
N SER A 47 -9.40 1.08 8.33
CA SER A 47 -10.49 0.89 9.28
C SER A 47 -10.09 0.06 10.50
N ASP A 48 -9.15 -0.87 10.34
CA ASP A 48 -8.52 -1.63 11.43
C ASP A 48 -7.59 -0.74 12.27
N GLY A 49 -7.18 0.42 11.74
CA GLY A 49 -6.29 1.37 12.41
C GLY A 49 -4.82 0.94 12.45
N ASP A 50 -4.51 -0.27 11.97
CA ASP A 50 -3.18 -0.85 12.04
C ASP A 50 -2.18 -0.18 11.09
N ALA A 51 -2.62 0.35 9.95
CA ALA A 51 -1.69 0.75 8.89
C ALA A 51 -1.90 2.15 8.29
N ASN A 52 -0.79 2.83 7.99
CA ASN A 52 -0.78 4.20 7.46
C ASN A 52 -0.75 4.25 5.93
N ARG A 53 -1.57 5.12 5.32
CA ARG A 53 -1.54 5.30 3.86
C ARG A 53 -0.23 5.97 3.43
N CYS A 54 0.40 5.44 2.39
CA CYS A 54 1.58 6.06 1.79
C CYS A 54 1.18 7.39 1.14
N GLY A 55 1.65 8.50 1.70
CA GLY A 55 1.37 9.84 1.17
C GLY A 55 1.78 10.03 -0.29
N ARG A 56 2.67 9.22 -0.88
CA ARG A 56 2.98 9.29 -2.32
C ARG A 56 1.96 8.54 -3.19
N CYS A 57 1.38 7.46 -2.67
CA CYS A 57 0.34 6.66 -3.35
C CYS A 57 -1.06 7.25 -3.19
N PHE A 58 -1.28 7.97 -2.09
CA PHE A 58 -2.55 8.53 -1.66
C PHE A 58 -2.48 10.06 -1.49
N ALA A 59 -1.46 10.71 -2.07
CA ALA A 59 -1.29 12.18 -2.07
C ALA A 59 -2.49 12.93 -2.65
N ASP A 60 -3.30 12.24 -3.47
CA ASP A 60 -4.46 12.79 -4.15
C ASP A 60 -5.65 13.07 -3.21
N ASP A 61 -5.68 12.51 -1.99
CA ASP A 61 -6.75 12.73 -1.00
C ASP A 61 -6.47 13.94 -0.10
N GLY A 62 -5.90 15.00 -0.68
CA GLY A 62 -5.43 16.20 -0.01
C GLY A 62 -5.81 17.45 -0.77
N SER A 63 -7.08 17.58 -1.14
CA SER A 63 -7.62 18.84 -1.68
C SER A 63 -8.38 19.62 -0.59
N TYR A 64 -7.68 20.66 -0.13
CA TYR A 64 -8.13 21.90 0.53
C TYR A 64 -8.45 21.87 2.02
#